data_AF-A0A2P1PP31-F1
#
_entry.id   AF-A0A2P1PP31-F1
#
_cell.length_a   1.000
_cell.length_b   1.000
_cell.length_c   1.000
_cell.angle_alpha   90.00
_cell.angle_beta   90.00
_cell.angle_gamma   90.00
#
_symmetry.space_group_name_H-M   'P 1'
#
loop_
_entity.id
_entity.type
_entity.pdbx_description
1 polymer ?
#
loop_
_entity_poly.entity_id
_entity_poly.type
_entity_poly.pdbx_seq_one_letter_code
_entity_poly.pdbx_strand_id
1 'polypeptide(L)'
;MLKQEEAVEISVLLKQGMGVREVARRCGVSRNTVRRVRDEGCGRRFKREAREGKLYGFLDYIRERLAAAAPDWIPASVMLREIKALGYTGSHSILRAHMASLRPVREPEPLVRFETESGRQMQVDWAEFRFDGIRWFAFVAVLGFSRWVFGRFVDNQRFETLRDLHVAAFDSMDGVPREALYDNMATVVLKRDAEGKGRHQFHDGMLSLSKDYGFALRLCRPYRARTKGKVERGIRYVRESFFVPLRAEFRQRGEPLTLDIVNARFATWQREIANRRVHGTTKARPDVRLIEEQARLLPLPGLKPAPSPREALAKKVPIARPRTPIQRPLSAYDVFSAGVSP
;
A
#
# COMPACT_ATOMS: atom_id res chain seq x y z
N MET A 1 -21.61 28.44 0.39
CA MET A 1 -22.65 28.58 1.42
C MET A 1 -22.18 29.66 2.36
N LEU A 2 -23.02 30.65 2.66
CA LEU A 2 -22.67 31.70 3.61
C LEU A 2 -22.67 31.11 5.03
N LYS A 3 -21.62 31.34 5.80
CA LYS A 3 -21.61 30.97 7.22
C LYS A 3 -22.54 31.90 8.00
N GLN A 4 -23.07 31.41 9.12
CA GLN A 4 -23.95 32.19 9.98
C GLN A 4 -23.26 33.46 10.49
N GLU A 5 -21.97 33.38 10.77
CA GLU A 5 -21.11 34.51 11.15
C GLU A 5 -21.06 35.60 10.06
N GLU A 6 -20.83 35.21 8.81
CA GLU A 6 -20.80 36.12 7.65
C GLU A 6 -22.16 36.80 7.43
N ALA A 7 -23.28 36.09 7.69
CA ALA A 7 -24.63 36.64 7.53
C ALA A 7 -24.97 37.67 8.62
N VAL A 8 -24.46 37.46 9.84
CA VAL A 8 -24.60 38.40 10.95
C VAL A 8 -23.73 39.64 10.70
N GLU A 9 -22.49 39.46 10.26
CA GLU A 9 -21.58 40.56 9.94
C GLU A 9 -22.16 41.49 8.84
N ILE A 10 -22.69 40.92 7.76
CA ILE A 10 -23.37 41.68 6.70
C ILE A 10 -24.55 42.50 7.27
N SER A 11 -25.33 41.92 8.17
CA SER A 11 -26.50 42.57 8.78
C SER A 11 -26.12 43.69 9.74
N VAL A 12 -25.05 43.51 10.52
CA VAL A 12 -24.49 44.55 11.40
C VAL A 12 -24.01 45.73 10.58
N LEU A 13 -23.26 45.50 9.50
CA LEU A 13 -22.74 46.56 8.64
C LEU A 13 -23.87 47.32 7.91
N LEU A 14 -24.94 46.62 7.50
CA LEU A 14 -26.13 47.27 6.94
C LEU A 14 -26.88 48.12 7.97
N LYS A 15 -27.00 47.66 9.23
CA LYS A 15 -27.61 48.43 10.33
C LYS A 15 -26.78 49.66 10.74
N GLN A 16 -25.46 49.62 10.53
CA GLN A 16 -24.56 50.77 10.70
C GLN A 16 -24.69 51.80 9.56
N GLY A 17 -25.66 51.66 8.65
CA GLY A 17 -25.92 52.60 7.55
C GLY A 17 -24.99 52.44 6.34
N MET A 18 -24.19 51.36 6.30
CA MET A 18 -23.22 51.13 5.24
C MET A 18 -23.91 50.65 3.96
N GLY A 19 -23.53 51.22 2.81
CA GLY A 19 -24.14 50.89 1.52
C GLY A 19 -23.84 49.48 1.03
N VAL A 20 -24.77 48.86 0.31
CA VAL A 20 -24.69 47.46 -0.20
C VAL A 20 -23.39 47.14 -0.95
N ARG A 21 -22.86 48.08 -1.73
CA ARG A 21 -21.60 47.90 -2.48
C ARG A 21 -20.39 47.80 -1.56
N GLU A 22 -20.41 48.55 -0.47
CA GLU A 22 -19.34 48.62 0.51
C GLU A 22 -19.29 47.35 1.35
N VAL A 23 -20.45 46.89 1.82
CA VAL A 23 -20.58 45.63 2.55
C VAL A 23 -20.16 44.44 1.70
N ALA A 24 -20.49 44.43 0.40
CA ALA A 24 -20.08 43.37 -0.53
C ALA A 24 -18.55 43.28 -0.68
N ARG A 25 -17.88 44.44 -0.74
CA ARG A 25 -16.41 44.52 -0.86
C ARG A 25 -15.73 44.09 0.45
N ARG A 26 -16.26 44.51 1.59
CA ARG A 26 -15.69 44.24 2.91
C ARG A 26 -15.84 42.77 3.33
N CYS A 27 -17.00 42.17 3.07
CA CYS A 27 -17.27 40.77 3.41
C CYS A 27 -16.89 39.77 2.30
N GLY A 28 -16.36 40.24 1.15
CA GLY A 28 -15.95 39.37 0.04
C GLY A 28 -17.09 38.59 -0.62
N VAL A 29 -18.33 39.11 -0.57
CA VAL A 29 -19.54 38.43 -1.08
C VAL A 29 -20.18 39.22 -2.22
N SER A 30 -20.97 38.54 -3.05
CA SER A 30 -21.65 39.21 -4.17
C SER A 30 -22.67 40.24 -3.69
N ARG A 31 -22.85 41.32 -4.45
CA ARG A 31 -23.86 42.37 -4.16
C ARG A 31 -25.28 41.80 -4.05
N ASN A 32 -25.59 40.75 -4.82
CA ASN A 32 -26.86 40.05 -4.76
C ASN A 32 -27.05 39.34 -3.42
N THR A 33 -25.96 38.84 -2.83
CA THR A 33 -25.99 38.19 -1.52
C THR A 33 -26.23 39.19 -0.39
N VAL A 34 -25.62 40.38 -0.46
CA VAL A 34 -25.85 41.46 0.51
C VAL A 34 -27.29 42.00 0.42
N ARG A 35 -27.81 42.24 -0.79
CA ARG A 35 -29.22 42.63 -0.99
C ARG A 35 -30.16 41.57 -0.41
N ARG A 36 -29.88 40.30 -0.68
CA ARG A 36 -30.67 39.19 -0.17
C ARG A 36 -30.67 39.12 1.36
N VAL A 37 -29.52 39.31 2.03
CA VAL A 37 -29.47 39.35 3.51
C VAL A 37 -30.23 40.55 4.08
N ARG A 38 -30.18 41.70 3.40
CA ARG A 38 -30.96 42.90 3.77
C ARG A 38 -32.47 42.66 3.69
N ASP A 39 -32.92 42.03 2.61
CA ASP A 39 -34.34 41.89 2.29
C ASP A 39 -34.98 40.67 2.99
N GLU A 40 -34.23 39.58 3.21
CA GLU A 40 -34.76 38.30 3.73
C GLU A 40 -34.30 37.95 5.17
N GLY A 41 -33.34 38.69 5.74
CA GLY A 41 -32.82 38.49 7.10
C GLY A 41 -31.86 37.30 7.27
N CYS A 42 -31.17 37.25 8.42
CA CYS A 42 -30.03 36.35 8.68
C CYS A 42 -30.41 34.87 8.98
N GLY A 43 -31.70 34.51 8.95
CA GLY A 43 -32.20 33.35 9.71
C GLY A 43 -32.60 32.10 8.92
N ARG A 44 -32.80 32.14 7.60
CA ARG A 44 -33.23 30.94 6.88
C ARG A 44 -32.04 30.07 6.49
N ARG A 45 -31.77 29.04 7.32
CA ARG A 45 -31.14 27.80 6.83
C ARG A 45 -31.99 27.31 5.66
N PHE A 46 -31.51 27.51 4.45
CA PHE A 46 -32.15 27.00 3.25
C PHE A 46 -32.11 25.46 3.31
N LYS A 47 -33.18 24.84 3.84
CA LYS A 47 -33.52 23.46 3.48
C LYS A 47 -33.79 23.50 1.99
N ARG A 48 -32.83 23.00 1.20
CA ARG A 48 -33.10 22.64 -0.18
C ARG A 48 -34.27 21.66 -0.11
N GLU A 49 -35.43 22.03 -0.64
CA GLU A 49 -36.51 21.07 -0.84
C GLU A 49 -35.89 19.88 -1.56
N ALA A 50 -36.00 18.70 -0.95
CA ALA A 50 -35.51 17.48 -1.53
C ALA A 50 -36.29 17.29 -2.81
N ARG A 51 -35.73 17.72 -3.94
CA ARG A 51 -36.27 17.43 -5.26
C ARG A 51 -36.56 15.93 -5.25
N GLU A 52 -37.81 15.56 -5.50
CA GLU A 52 -38.21 14.17 -5.66
C GLU A 52 -37.32 13.58 -6.74
N GLY A 53 -36.26 12.89 -6.30
CA GLY A 53 -35.28 12.36 -7.21
C GLY A 53 -35.99 11.33 -8.10
N LYS A 54 -35.53 11.16 -9.33
CA LYS A 54 -36.07 10.12 -10.25
C LYS A 54 -36.11 8.70 -9.64
N LEU A 55 -35.41 8.49 -8.53
CA LEU A 55 -35.35 7.24 -7.77
C LEU A 55 -36.46 7.10 -6.71
N TYR A 56 -37.17 8.18 -6.36
CA TYR A 56 -38.10 8.24 -5.23
C TYR A 56 -39.21 7.19 -5.33
N GLY A 57 -39.81 7.01 -6.51
CA GLY A 57 -40.83 5.99 -6.77
C GLY A 57 -40.33 4.53 -6.75
N PHE A 58 -39.02 4.31 -6.60
CA PHE A 58 -38.41 2.97 -6.62
C PHE A 58 -37.72 2.61 -5.30
N LEU A 59 -37.74 3.50 -4.30
CA LEU A 59 -37.00 3.32 -3.05
C LEU A 59 -37.51 2.13 -2.23
N ASP A 60 -38.82 1.95 -2.16
CA ASP A 60 -39.43 0.87 -1.38
C ASP A 60 -39.14 -0.49 -2.02
N TYR A 61 -39.27 -0.59 -3.34
CA TYR A 61 -38.87 -1.78 -4.09
C TYR A 61 -37.39 -2.14 -3.87
N ILE A 62 -36.49 -1.16 -3.91
CA ILE A 62 -35.05 -1.39 -3.67
C ILE A 62 -34.81 -1.91 -2.24
N ARG A 63 -35.49 -1.35 -1.24
CA ARG A 63 -35.35 -1.76 0.16
C ARG A 63 -35.87 -3.16 0.39
N GLU A 64 -37.08 -3.46 -0.07
CA GLU A 64 -37.70 -4.78 0.06
C GLU A 64 -36.86 -5.85 -0.65
N ARG A 65 -36.36 -5.53 -1.85
CA ARG A 65 -35.54 -6.47 -2.63
C ARG A 65 -34.19 -6.75 -1.96
N LEU A 66 -33.55 -5.73 -1.39
CA LEU A 66 -32.30 -5.89 -0.62
C LEU A 66 -32.54 -6.64 0.70
N ALA A 67 -33.67 -6.40 1.37
CA ALA A 67 -34.05 -7.14 2.58
C ALA A 67 -34.30 -8.64 2.28
N ALA A 68 -35.00 -8.94 1.18
CA ALA A 68 -35.25 -10.30 0.74
C ALA A 68 -33.99 -11.05 0.29
N ALA A 69 -32.94 -10.34 -0.09
CA ALA A 69 -31.65 -10.91 -0.47
C ALA A 69 -30.70 -11.14 0.71
N ALA A 70 -31.05 -10.69 1.92
CA ALA A 70 -30.20 -10.88 3.09
C ALA A 70 -29.95 -12.38 3.35
N PRO A 71 -28.70 -12.81 3.61
CA PRO A 71 -27.51 -12.01 3.95
C PRO A 71 -26.67 -11.53 2.76
N ASP A 72 -27.05 -11.87 1.53
CA ASP A 72 -26.33 -11.54 0.30
C ASP A 72 -26.66 -10.13 -0.22
N TRP A 73 -25.81 -9.61 -1.11
CA TRP A 73 -25.93 -8.24 -1.63
C TRP A 73 -26.15 -8.22 -3.14
N ILE A 74 -27.27 -7.62 -3.58
CA ILE A 74 -27.57 -7.47 -5.00
C ILE A 74 -26.70 -6.35 -5.60
N PRO A 75 -25.93 -6.63 -6.67
CA PRO A 75 -25.16 -5.60 -7.37
C PRO A 75 -26.05 -4.52 -7.99
N ALA A 76 -25.60 -3.26 -7.97
CA ALA A 76 -26.35 -2.12 -8.51
C ALA A 76 -26.67 -2.23 -10.01
N SER A 77 -25.88 -2.99 -10.78
CA SER A 77 -26.15 -3.29 -12.19
C SER A 77 -27.39 -4.17 -12.38
N VAL A 78 -27.57 -5.16 -11.50
CA VAL A 78 -28.75 -6.06 -11.51
C VAL A 78 -29.98 -5.27 -11.08
N MET A 79 -29.85 -4.51 -9.99
CA MET A 79 -30.94 -3.68 -9.49
C MET A 79 -31.39 -2.62 -10.50
N LEU A 80 -30.45 -2.02 -11.24
CA LEU A 80 -30.75 -1.06 -12.31
C LEU A 80 -31.60 -1.69 -13.42
N ARG A 81 -31.31 -2.93 -13.80
CA ARG A 81 -32.07 -3.65 -14.83
C ARG A 81 -33.51 -3.88 -14.41
N GLU A 82 -33.72 -4.27 -13.14
CA GLU A 82 -35.05 -4.50 -12.58
C GLU A 82 -35.88 -3.21 -12.50
N ILE A 83 -35.32 -2.12 -11.95
CA ILE A 83 -36.07 -0.86 -11.84
C ILE A 83 -36.29 -0.18 -13.20
N LYS A 84 -35.41 -0.42 -14.18
CA LYS A 84 -35.64 0.06 -15.57
C LYS A 84 -36.86 -0.61 -16.20
N ALA A 85 -37.08 -1.90 -15.95
CA ALA A 85 -38.28 -2.59 -16.39
C ALA A 85 -39.55 -2.03 -15.73
N LEU A 86 -39.42 -1.48 -14.52
CA LEU A 86 -40.49 -0.78 -13.79
C LEU A 86 -40.64 0.71 -14.19
N GLY A 87 -39.88 1.19 -15.18
CA GLY A 87 -40.00 2.56 -15.70
C GLY A 87 -38.97 3.57 -15.18
N TYR A 88 -37.90 3.14 -14.53
CA TYR A 88 -36.85 4.05 -14.06
C TYR A 88 -36.04 4.67 -15.22
N THR A 89 -36.04 6.01 -15.30
CA THR A 89 -35.33 6.78 -16.33
C THR A 89 -34.07 7.49 -15.81
N GLY A 90 -33.65 7.20 -14.58
CA GLY A 90 -32.46 7.80 -13.96
C GLY A 90 -31.15 7.09 -14.28
N SER A 91 -30.04 7.66 -13.82
CA SER A 91 -28.69 7.15 -14.09
C SER A 91 -28.25 6.10 -13.07
N HIS A 92 -27.39 5.19 -13.51
CA HIS A 92 -26.77 4.16 -12.65
C HIS A 92 -26.07 4.75 -11.42
N SER A 93 -25.46 5.93 -11.55
CA SER A 93 -24.75 6.62 -10.47
C SER A 93 -25.67 7.02 -9.32
N ILE A 94 -26.91 7.44 -9.62
CA ILE A 94 -27.91 7.83 -8.60
C ILE A 94 -28.34 6.60 -7.80
N LEU A 95 -28.65 5.51 -8.49
CA LEU A 95 -28.98 4.23 -7.85
C LEU A 95 -27.83 3.72 -6.99
N ARG A 96 -26.60 3.74 -7.52
CA ARG A 96 -25.41 3.25 -6.81
C ARG A 96 -25.13 4.04 -5.53
N ALA A 97 -25.27 5.36 -5.57
CA ALA A 97 -25.12 6.21 -4.39
C ALA A 97 -26.17 5.88 -3.31
N HIS A 98 -27.42 5.67 -3.72
CA HIS A 98 -28.50 5.30 -2.80
C HIS A 98 -28.29 3.91 -2.19
N MET A 99 -28.01 2.89 -3.00
CA MET A 99 -27.72 1.53 -2.51
C MET A 99 -26.51 1.50 -1.58
N ALA A 100 -25.48 2.34 -1.81
CA ALA A 100 -24.35 2.45 -0.90
C ALA A 100 -24.75 3.00 0.49
N SER A 101 -25.74 3.90 0.55
CA SER A 101 -26.26 4.42 1.82
C SER A 101 -27.11 3.41 2.60
N LEU A 102 -27.73 2.45 1.90
CA LEU A 102 -28.52 1.36 2.50
C LEU A 102 -27.66 0.16 2.93
N ARG A 103 -26.37 0.15 2.54
CA ARG A 103 -25.47 -0.93 2.92
C ARG A 103 -25.29 -0.86 4.43
N PRO A 104 -25.65 -1.92 5.19
CA PRO A 104 -25.42 -1.91 6.62
C PRO A 104 -23.94 -1.63 6.85
N VAL A 105 -23.65 -0.66 7.71
CA VAL A 105 -22.30 -0.41 8.21
C VAL A 105 -21.93 -1.68 8.96
N ARG A 106 -21.30 -2.64 8.28
CA ARG A 106 -20.59 -3.70 8.96
C ARG A 106 -19.57 -2.96 9.80
N GLU A 107 -19.76 -2.96 11.11
CA GLU A 107 -18.63 -2.76 12.01
C GLU A 107 -17.54 -3.68 11.48
N PRO A 108 -16.37 -3.17 11.09
CA PRO A 108 -15.29 -4.05 10.71
C PRO A 108 -15.13 -4.99 11.88
N GLU A 109 -15.40 -6.29 11.67
CA GLU A 109 -15.13 -7.33 12.67
C GLU A 109 -13.80 -6.95 13.31
N PRO A 110 -13.71 -6.89 14.66
CA PRO A 110 -12.47 -6.56 15.33
C PRO A 110 -11.42 -7.49 14.75
N LEU A 111 -10.57 -6.91 13.91
CA LEU A 111 -9.55 -7.59 13.18
C LEU A 111 -8.53 -7.92 14.26
N VAL A 112 -8.73 -9.04 14.97
CA VAL A 112 -7.71 -9.70 15.79
C VAL A 112 -6.67 -10.18 14.79
N ARG A 113 -5.91 -9.21 14.27
CA ARG A 113 -4.77 -9.40 13.40
C ARG A 113 -3.74 -9.99 14.32
N PHE A 114 -3.45 -11.26 14.11
CA PHE A 114 -2.38 -11.96 14.80
C PHE A 114 -1.08 -11.17 14.55
N GLU A 115 -0.67 -10.37 15.54
CA GLU A 115 0.66 -9.77 15.51
C GLU A 115 1.66 -10.88 15.73
N THR A 116 2.69 -10.88 14.89
CA THR A 116 3.71 -11.93 14.93
C THR A 116 4.75 -11.49 15.94
N GLU A 117 5.17 -12.40 16.81
CA GLU A 117 6.30 -12.16 17.73
C GLU A 117 7.57 -11.78 16.97
N SER A 118 8.41 -10.99 17.62
CA SER A 118 9.72 -10.59 17.10
C SER A 118 10.57 -11.82 16.72
N GLY A 119 11.10 -11.84 15.50
CA GLY A 119 11.96 -12.89 14.97
C GLY A 119 11.22 -14.19 14.60
N ARG A 120 9.89 -14.23 14.77
CA ARG A 120 9.13 -15.48 14.62
C ARG A 120 8.86 -15.85 13.16
N GLN A 121 8.36 -14.93 12.34
CA GLN A 121 7.88 -15.27 11.00
C GLN A 121 8.24 -14.23 9.96
N MET A 122 8.72 -14.69 8.81
CA MET A 122 8.79 -13.95 7.55
C MET A 122 7.74 -14.49 6.58
N GLN A 123 7.14 -13.62 5.78
CA GLN A 123 6.21 -14.00 4.73
C GLN A 123 6.84 -13.73 3.37
N VAL A 124 6.84 -14.74 2.51
CA VAL A 124 7.53 -14.71 1.22
C VAL A 124 6.51 -14.99 0.13
N ASP A 125 6.51 -14.17 -0.91
CA ASP A 125 5.69 -14.40 -2.09
C ASP A 125 6.36 -13.85 -3.36
N TRP A 126 5.93 -14.39 -4.49
CA TRP A 126 6.32 -13.91 -5.82
C TRP A 126 5.30 -12.89 -6.31
N ALA A 127 5.77 -11.85 -6.98
CA ALA A 127 4.92 -10.88 -7.65
C ALA A 127 5.34 -10.67 -9.10
N GLU A 128 4.39 -10.70 -10.02
CA GLU A 128 4.68 -10.44 -11.44
C GLU A 128 4.61 -8.93 -11.76
N PHE A 129 5.59 -8.47 -12.53
CA PHE A 129 5.70 -7.10 -13.03
C PHE A 129 5.94 -7.11 -14.53
N ARG A 130 5.42 -6.10 -15.22
CA ARG A 130 5.55 -5.97 -16.67
C ARG A 130 5.98 -4.55 -17.05
N PHE A 131 6.98 -4.47 -17.91
CA PHE A 131 7.45 -3.25 -18.55
C PHE A 131 7.67 -3.54 -20.03
N ASP A 132 6.98 -2.81 -20.89
CA ASP A 132 7.16 -2.86 -22.35
C ASP A 132 7.19 -4.29 -22.95
N GLY A 133 6.20 -5.11 -22.60
CA GLY A 133 6.11 -6.51 -23.04
C GLY A 133 7.02 -7.49 -22.28
N ILE A 134 8.07 -7.00 -21.61
CA ILE A 134 8.97 -7.81 -20.79
C ILE A 134 8.30 -8.15 -19.45
N ARG A 135 8.40 -9.41 -19.06
CA ARG A 135 7.89 -9.93 -17.78
C ARG A 135 9.05 -10.14 -16.81
N TRP A 136 8.89 -9.63 -15.60
CA TRP A 136 9.78 -9.90 -14.46
C TRP A 136 8.98 -10.40 -13.26
N PHE A 137 9.69 -11.07 -12.38
CA PHE A 137 9.17 -11.53 -11.10
C PHE A 137 9.95 -10.83 -9.99
N ALA A 138 9.26 -10.35 -8.95
CA ALA A 138 9.92 -9.90 -7.74
C ALA A 138 9.70 -10.94 -6.65
N PHE A 139 10.80 -11.37 -6.04
CA PHE A 139 10.77 -12.02 -4.74
C PHE A 139 10.53 -10.93 -3.70
N VAL A 140 9.49 -11.07 -2.88
CA VAL A 140 9.19 -10.13 -1.80
C VAL A 140 9.07 -10.89 -0.49
N ALA A 141 9.92 -10.53 0.45
CA ALA A 141 9.94 -11.03 1.81
C ALA A 141 9.58 -9.91 2.79
N VAL A 142 8.65 -10.19 3.70
CA VAL A 142 8.20 -9.23 4.72
C VAL A 142 8.28 -9.86 6.10
N LEU A 143 9.05 -9.27 7.01
CA LEU A 143 9.09 -9.69 8.40
C LEU A 143 7.77 -9.40 9.11
N GLY A 144 7.31 -10.35 9.92
CA GLY A 144 6.01 -10.31 10.57
C GLY A 144 5.89 -9.22 11.63
N PHE A 145 6.97 -8.95 12.37
CA PHE A 145 7.00 -7.98 13.47
C PHE A 145 7.45 -6.59 12.99
N SER A 146 8.66 -6.44 12.44
CA SER A 146 9.18 -5.14 11.99
C SER A 146 8.45 -4.57 10.77
N ARG A 147 7.83 -5.44 9.97
CA ARG A 147 7.31 -5.10 8.62
C ARG A 147 8.42 -4.66 7.67
N TRP A 148 9.66 -4.98 8.01
CA TRP A 148 10.80 -4.77 7.14
C TRP A 148 10.61 -5.58 5.86
N VAL A 149 10.84 -4.93 4.73
CA VAL A 149 10.64 -5.50 3.40
C VAL A 149 11.98 -5.68 2.74
N PHE A 150 12.19 -6.89 2.23
CA PHE A 150 13.23 -7.22 1.28
C PHE A 150 12.61 -7.66 -0.03
N GLY A 151 13.25 -7.33 -1.14
CA GLY A 151 12.99 -7.99 -2.40
C GLY A 151 14.03 -7.71 -3.46
N ARG A 152 13.96 -8.52 -4.51
CA ARG A 152 14.73 -8.33 -5.75
C ARG A 152 13.92 -8.79 -6.95
N PHE A 153 14.15 -8.15 -8.09
CA PHE A 153 13.57 -8.49 -9.37
C PHE A 153 14.45 -9.49 -10.10
N VAL A 154 13.83 -10.47 -10.73
CA VAL A 154 14.45 -11.54 -11.51
C VAL A 154 13.59 -11.86 -12.73
N ASP A 155 14.19 -12.56 -13.68
CA ASP A 155 13.57 -13.01 -14.94
C ASP A 155 12.94 -14.42 -14.84
N ASN A 156 13.21 -15.15 -13.76
CA ASN A 156 12.73 -16.52 -13.56
C ASN A 156 12.40 -16.79 -12.08
N GLN A 157 11.58 -17.82 -11.84
CA GLN A 157 11.22 -18.30 -10.50
C GLN A 157 11.87 -19.65 -10.17
N ARG A 158 13.00 -20.01 -10.79
CA ARG A 158 13.64 -21.32 -10.54
C ARG A 158 14.09 -21.43 -9.08
N PHE A 159 14.23 -22.67 -8.60
CA PHE A 159 14.58 -22.93 -7.21
C PHE A 159 15.93 -22.34 -6.82
N GLU A 160 16.94 -22.37 -7.70
CA GLU A 160 18.27 -21.80 -7.43
C GLU A 160 18.16 -20.29 -7.19
N THR A 161 17.37 -19.61 -8.02
CA THR A 161 17.07 -18.18 -7.86
C THR A 161 16.35 -17.93 -6.53
N LEU A 162 15.35 -18.75 -6.18
CA LEU A 162 14.63 -18.63 -4.91
C LEU A 162 15.58 -18.78 -3.71
N ARG A 163 16.46 -19.79 -3.75
CA ARG A 163 17.45 -20.08 -2.72
C ARG A 163 18.39 -18.90 -2.50
N ASP A 164 19.00 -18.39 -3.58
CA ASP A 164 19.93 -17.26 -3.50
C ASP A 164 19.25 -15.99 -2.96
N LEU A 165 17.97 -15.79 -3.27
CA LEU A 165 17.18 -14.67 -2.77
C LEU A 165 16.85 -14.78 -1.27
N HIS A 166 16.67 -16.00 -0.75
CA HIS A 166 16.56 -16.22 0.69
C HIS A 166 17.88 -15.92 1.40
N VAL A 167 19.01 -16.45 0.88
CA VAL A 167 20.34 -16.16 1.42
C VAL A 167 20.59 -14.66 1.45
N ALA A 168 20.31 -13.96 0.35
CA ALA A 168 20.45 -12.51 0.28
C ALA A 168 19.52 -11.76 1.26
N ALA A 169 18.31 -12.27 1.52
CA ALA A 169 17.41 -11.71 2.51
C ALA A 169 17.95 -11.89 3.93
N PHE A 170 18.42 -13.10 4.27
CA PHE A 170 19.02 -13.43 5.58
C PHE A 170 20.27 -12.59 5.85
N ASP A 171 21.16 -12.47 4.86
CA ASP A 171 22.32 -11.59 4.93
C ASP A 171 21.92 -10.12 5.14
N SER A 172 20.86 -9.66 4.47
CA SER A 172 20.42 -8.26 4.57
C SER A 172 19.76 -7.90 5.90
N MET A 173 19.18 -8.88 6.59
CA MET A 173 18.60 -8.71 7.92
C MET A 173 19.57 -9.09 9.05
N ASP A 174 20.76 -9.60 8.71
CA ASP A 174 21.77 -10.12 9.64
C ASP A 174 21.22 -11.21 10.57
N GLY A 175 20.44 -12.14 10.01
CA GLY A 175 19.81 -13.20 10.78
C GLY A 175 18.76 -13.98 10.01
N VAL A 176 18.17 -14.98 10.67
CA VAL A 176 17.16 -15.86 10.08
C VAL A 176 15.90 -15.89 10.96
N PRO A 177 14.71 -15.67 10.40
CA PRO A 177 13.46 -15.82 11.16
C PRO A 177 13.21 -17.29 11.51
N ARG A 178 12.52 -17.57 12.62
CA ARG A 178 12.20 -18.96 13.02
C ARG A 178 11.32 -19.69 12.02
N GLU A 179 10.48 -18.97 11.30
CA GLU A 179 9.55 -19.54 10.33
C GLU A 179 9.50 -18.69 9.05
N ALA A 180 9.45 -19.34 7.90
CA ALA A 180 9.14 -18.71 6.63
C ALA A 180 7.80 -19.24 6.11
N LEU A 181 6.84 -18.32 5.91
CA LEU A 181 5.49 -18.62 5.45
C LEU A 181 5.39 -18.35 3.95
N TYR A 182 4.99 -19.38 3.20
CA TYR A 182 4.80 -19.33 1.75
C TYR A 182 3.34 -19.55 1.38
N ASP A 183 2.95 -19.08 0.20
CA ASP A 183 1.79 -19.63 -0.51
C ASP A 183 2.14 -20.98 -1.15
N ASN A 184 1.15 -21.73 -1.63
CA ASN A 184 1.32 -23.01 -2.35
C ASN A 184 2.00 -22.83 -3.74
N MET A 185 3.13 -22.14 -3.78
CA MET A 185 3.94 -21.97 -4.98
C MET A 185 4.66 -23.28 -5.30
N ALA A 186 4.59 -23.71 -6.56
CA ALA A 186 5.20 -24.97 -7.03
C ALA A 186 6.72 -25.03 -6.79
N THR A 187 7.36 -23.87 -6.64
CA THR A 187 8.79 -23.72 -6.32
C THR A 187 9.14 -24.10 -4.88
N VAL A 188 8.13 -24.17 -4.00
CA VAL A 188 8.26 -24.58 -2.60
C VAL A 188 7.58 -25.93 -2.36
N VAL A 189 6.52 -26.26 -3.11
CA VAL A 189 5.71 -27.48 -2.94
C VAL A 189 5.68 -28.30 -4.23
N LEU A 190 6.19 -29.54 -4.18
CA LEU A 190 6.21 -30.46 -5.33
C LEU A 190 4.88 -31.20 -5.51
N LYS A 191 4.24 -31.67 -4.43
CA LYS A 191 2.91 -32.30 -4.43
C LYS A 191 2.17 -32.10 -3.10
N ARG A 192 0.83 -32.05 -3.18
CA ARG A 192 -0.08 -32.13 -2.02
C ARG A 192 -0.49 -33.59 -1.81
N ASP A 193 -0.66 -34.00 -0.56
CA ASP A 193 -1.25 -35.29 -0.17
C ASP A 193 -0.57 -36.54 -0.74
N ALA A 194 0.76 -36.64 -0.63
CA ALA A 194 1.44 -37.91 -0.94
C ALA A 194 1.07 -39.02 0.06
N GLU A 195 0.80 -38.70 1.33
CA GLU A 195 0.57 -39.70 2.40
C GLU A 195 -0.32 -39.18 3.55
N GLY A 196 -1.47 -38.58 3.25
CA GLY A 196 -2.47 -38.20 4.26
C GLY A 196 -2.23 -36.85 4.97
N LYS A 197 -3.30 -36.36 5.62
CA LYS A 197 -3.48 -35.00 6.16
C LYS A 197 -2.19 -34.33 6.69
N GLY A 198 -1.69 -33.35 5.93
CA GLY A 198 -0.74 -32.34 6.44
C GLY A 198 0.73 -32.55 6.11
N ARG A 199 1.11 -33.60 5.36
CA ARG A 199 2.47 -33.77 4.84
C ARG A 199 2.58 -33.26 3.41
N HIS A 200 2.98 -32.00 3.27
CA HIS A 200 3.34 -31.41 1.98
C HIS A 200 4.74 -31.88 1.58
N GLN A 201 4.92 -32.35 0.35
CA GLN A 201 6.25 -32.66 -0.16
C GLN A 201 6.91 -31.34 -0.58
N PHE A 202 7.74 -30.81 0.30
CA PHE A 202 8.56 -29.63 0.01
C PHE A 202 9.64 -30.00 -1.01
N HIS A 203 10.08 -29.01 -1.79
CA HIS A 203 11.24 -29.17 -2.65
C HIS A 203 12.48 -29.55 -1.81
N ASP A 204 13.22 -30.60 -2.17
CA ASP A 204 14.36 -31.10 -1.37
C ASP A 204 15.39 -30.01 -1.09
N GLY A 205 15.63 -29.13 -2.05
CA GLY A 205 16.50 -27.97 -1.86
C GLY A 205 15.97 -26.97 -0.81
N MET A 206 14.66 -26.76 -0.69
CA MET A 206 14.09 -25.91 0.38
C MET A 206 14.24 -26.58 1.74
N LEU A 207 14.13 -27.92 1.81
CA LEU A 207 14.38 -28.67 3.04
C LEU A 207 15.85 -28.57 3.47
N SER A 208 16.79 -28.68 2.52
CA SER A 208 18.21 -28.45 2.79
C SER A 208 18.46 -27.03 3.29
N LEU A 209 17.95 -26.01 2.60
CA LEU A 209 18.11 -24.62 3.01
C LEU A 209 17.52 -24.35 4.40
N SER A 210 16.35 -24.92 4.67
CA SER A 210 15.68 -24.87 5.98
C SER A 210 16.53 -25.49 7.08
N LYS A 211 17.17 -26.63 6.82
CA LYS A 211 18.09 -27.30 7.74
C LYS A 211 19.37 -26.48 7.96
N ASP A 212 19.95 -25.95 6.89
CA ASP A 212 21.23 -25.21 6.93
C ASP A 212 21.11 -23.88 7.69
N TYR A 213 19.97 -23.19 7.56
CA TYR A 213 19.70 -21.90 8.22
C TYR A 213 18.81 -22.02 9.47
N GLY A 214 18.27 -23.20 9.77
CA GLY A 214 17.51 -23.48 10.99
C GLY A 214 16.09 -22.90 11.04
N PHE A 215 15.50 -22.47 9.93
CA PHE A 215 14.12 -21.94 9.90
C PHE A 215 13.11 -23.01 9.50
N ALA A 216 11.89 -22.95 10.04
CA ALA A 216 10.81 -23.87 9.68
C ALA A 216 10.03 -23.39 8.45
N LEU A 217 9.78 -24.29 7.50
CA LEU A 217 8.89 -24.07 6.36
C LEU A 217 7.43 -24.14 6.80
N ARG A 218 6.66 -23.08 6.54
CA ARG A 218 5.22 -23.02 6.81
C ARG A 218 4.47 -22.73 5.52
N LEU A 219 3.36 -23.43 5.30
CA LEU A 219 2.42 -23.15 4.23
C LEU A 219 1.15 -22.53 4.79
N CYS A 220 0.55 -21.64 4.01
CA CYS A 220 -0.75 -21.07 4.35
C CYS A 220 -1.81 -22.19 4.40
N ARG A 221 -2.43 -22.37 5.57
CA ARG A 221 -3.58 -23.29 5.69
C ARG A 221 -4.77 -22.70 4.91
N PRO A 222 -5.51 -23.51 4.13
CA PRO A 222 -6.81 -23.10 3.60
C PRO A 222 -7.67 -22.58 4.76
N TYR A 223 -8.39 -21.48 4.56
CA TYR A 223 -9.21 -20.79 5.57
C TYR A 223 -8.49 -19.93 6.63
N ARG A 224 -7.14 -19.86 6.67
CA ARG A 224 -6.37 -18.86 7.46
C ARG A 224 -5.76 -17.75 6.60
N ALA A 225 -6.53 -17.18 5.67
CA ALA A 225 -6.09 -16.06 4.81
C ALA A 225 -5.62 -14.81 5.60
N ARG A 226 -5.99 -14.70 6.89
CA ARG A 226 -5.64 -13.55 7.75
C ARG A 226 -4.13 -13.39 8.00
N THR A 227 -3.34 -14.48 7.97
CA THR A 227 -1.90 -14.39 8.23
C THR A 227 -1.14 -13.91 6.99
N LYS A 228 -1.47 -14.36 5.77
CA LYS A 228 -0.74 -14.04 4.53
C LYS A 228 -0.82 -12.56 4.10
N GLY A 229 -1.75 -11.79 4.65
CA GLY A 229 -1.98 -10.40 4.24
C GLY A 229 -0.81 -9.42 4.53
N LYS A 230 0.33 -9.82 5.12
CA LYS A 230 1.47 -8.92 5.31
C LYS A 230 2.28 -8.79 4.01
N VAL A 231 2.62 -9.92 3.39
CA VAL A 231 3.35 -9.92 2.11
C VAL A 231 2.50 -9.36 0.97
N GLU A 232 1.19 -9.65 0.93
CA GLU A 232 0.29 -9.08 -0.08
C GLU A 232 0.25 -7.54 -0.02
N ARG A 233 0.20 -6.98 1.19
CA ARG A 233 0.30 -5.52 1.40
C ARG A 233 1.69 -4.99 1.04
N GLY A 234 2.75 -5.75 1.33
CA GLY A 234 4.11 -5.44 0.91
C GLY A 234 4.25 -5.37 -0.61
N ILE A 235 3.75 -6.37 -1.33
CA ILE A 235 3.73 -6.43 -2.79
C ILE A 235 2.94 -5.26 -3.38
N ARG A 236 1.76 -4.97 -2.81
CA ARG A 236 0.96 -3.82 -3.23
C ARG A 236 1.76 -2.51 -3.08
N TYR A 237 2.43 -2.34 -1.95
CA TYR A 237 3.27 -1.16 -1.70
C TYR A 237 4.45 -1.07 -2.68
N VAL A 238 5.17 -2.16 -2.94
CA VAL A 238 6.24 -2.21 -3.96
C VAL A 238 5.68 -1.84 -5.35
N ARG A 239 4.50 -2.33 -5.70
CA ARG A 239 3.87 -2.03 -6.99
C ARG A 239 3.50 -0.56 -7.12
N GLU A 240 2.75 -0.04 -6.16
CA GLU A 240 2.18 1.31 -6.22
C GLU A 240 3.23 2.40 -5.97
N SER A 241 4.15 2.19 -5.02
CA SER A 241 5.07 3.25 -4.54
C SER A 241 6.48 3.16 -5.13
N PHE A 242 6.86 2.06 -5.76
CA PHE A 242 8.16 1.92 -6.43
C PHE A 242 8.01 1.67 -7.93
N PHE A 243 7.37 0.57 -8.32
CA PHE A 243 7.40 0.13 -9.71
C PHE A 243 6.59 1.02 -10.65
N VAL A 244 5.40 1.48 -10.23
CA VAL A 244 4.55 2.37 -11.05
C VAL A 244 5.24 3.71 -11.32
N PRO A 245 5.80 4.42 -10.32
CA PRO A 245 6.59 5.64 -10.55
C PRO A 245 7.81 5.41 -11.45
N LEU A 246 8.61 4.37 -11.19
CA LEU A 246 9.80 4.07 -11.99
C LEU A 246 9.44 3.77 -13.45
N ARG A 247 8.38 2.99 -13.68
CA ARG A 247 7.87 2.71 -15.02
C ARG A 247 7.42 3.98 -15.74
N ALA A 248 6.76 4.90 -15.03
CA ALA A 248 6.32 6.16 -15.62
C ALA A 248 7.51 7.04 -16.02
N GLU A 249 8.54 7.14 -15.16
CA GLU A 249 9.81 7.85 -15.45
C GLU A 249 10.45 7.36 -16.75
N PHE A 250 10.66 6.04 -16.88
CA PHE A 250 11.32 5.46 -18.06
C PHE A 250 10.48 5.57 -19.33
N ARG A 251 9.15 5.44 -19.23
CA ARG A 251 8.24 5.67 -20.37
C ARG A 251 8.28 7.11 -20.88
N GLN A 252 8.39 8.09 -19.98
CA GLN A 252 8.48 9.50 -20.37
C GLN A 252 9.81 9.81 -21.07
N ARG A 253 10.90 9.17 -20.65
CA ARG A 253 12.23 9.32 -21.29
C ARG A 253 12.39 8.53 -22.58
N GLY A 254 11.51 7.56 -22.85
CA GLY A 254 11.67 6.64 -23.98
C GLY A 254 12.87 5.70 -23.82
N GLU A 255 13.32 5.47 -22.59
CA GLU A 255 14.49 4.64 -22.29
C GLU A 255 14.08 3.21 -21.90
N PRO A 256 14.88 2.19 -22.27
CA PRO A 256 14.64 0.83 -21.84
C PRO A 256 14.89 0.69 -20.33
N LEU A 257 13.97 0.03 -19.63
CA LEU A 257 14.17 -0.35 -18.25
C LEU A 257 14.75 -1.77 -18.22
N THR A 258 15.95 -1.94 -17.67
CA THR A 258 16.62 -3.25 -17.54
C THR A 258 16.52 -3.79 -16.12
N LEU A 259 16.75 -5.10 -15.96
CA LEU A 259 16.70 -5.77 -14.66
C LEU A 259 17.72 -5.19 -13.67
N ASP A 260 18.92 -4.84 -14.15
CA ASP A 260 19.99 -4.25 -13.34
C ASP A 260 19.60 -2.85 -12.82
N ILE A 261 19.03 -2.02 -13.70
CA ILE A 261 18.53 -0.70 -13.33
C ILE A 261 17.43 -0.81 -12.26
N VAL A 262 16.45 -1.69 -12.48
CA VAL A 262 15.36 -1.90 -11.52
C VAL A 262 15.91 -2.35 -10.18
N ASN A 263 16.82 -3.32 -10.15
CA ASN A 263 17.39 -3.80 -8.89
C ASN A 263 18.23 -2.75 -8.17
N ALA A 264 19.03 -1.95 -8.89
CA ALA A 264 19.81 -0.85 -8.30
C ALA A 264 18.90 0.23 -7.69
N ARG A 265 17.85 0.64 -8.42
CA ARG A 265 16.86 1.60 -7.93
C ARG A 265 16.05 1.01 -6.77
N PHE A 266 15.71 -0.27 -6.82
CA PHE A 266 14.94 -0.94 -5.79
C PHE A 266 15.73 -1.10 -4.49
N ALA A 267 17.01 -1.46 -4.56
CA ALA A 267 17.88 -1.53 -3.38
C ALA A 267 17.99 -0.18 -2.67
N THR A 268 18.13 0.90 -3.43
CA THR A 268 18.16 2.27 -2.90
C THR A 268 16.82 2.64 -2.27
N TRP A 269 15.71 2.41 -2.99
CA TRP A 269 14.37 2.68 -2.49
C TRP A 269 14.03 1.89 -1.21
N GLN A 270 14.44 0.63 -1.11
CA GLN A 270 14.23 -0.19 0.08
C GLN A 270 14.91 0.43 1.31
N ARG A 271 16.17 0.85 1.16
CA ARG A 271 17.00 1.43 2.22
C ARG A 271 16.57 2.83 2.63
N GLU A 272 16.15 3.66 1.68
CA GLU A 272 15.93 5.09 1.92
C GLU A 272 14.45 5.44 2.14
N ILE A 273 13.53 4.67 1.57
CA ILE A 273 12.11 4.98 1.55
C ILE A 273 11.31 3.88 2.23
N ALA A 274 11.37 2.65 1.70
CA ALA A 274 10.48 1.58 2.14
C ALA A 274 10.68 1.27 3.63
N ASN A 275 11.91 1.03 4.06
CA ASN A 275 12.19 0.62 5.44
C ASN A 275 12.37 1.81 6.39
N ARG A 276 12.44 3.05 5.89
CA ARG A 276 12.47 4.28 6.70
C ARG A 276 11.11 4.94 6.93
N ARG A 277 10.07 4.49 6.23
CA ARG A 277 8.71 5.03 6.39
C ARG A 277 8.13 4.72 7.75
N VAL A 278 7.27 5.59 8.29
CA VAL A 278 6.41 5.23 9.42
C VAL A 278 5.32 4.28 8.92
N HIS A 279 5.38 3.02 9.30
CA HIS A 279 4.47 2.01 8.77
C HIS A 279 3.07 2.16 9.39
N GLY A 280 2.02 2.20 8.55
CA GLY A 280 0.67 2.57 8.96
C GLY A 280 0.04 1.71 10.08
N THR A 281 0.41 0.42 10.16
CA THR A 281 -0.07 -0.50 11.21
C THR A 281 0.75 -0.42 12.50
N THR A 282 2.08 -0.50 12.41
CA THR A 282 2.97 -0.56 13.58
C THR A 282 3.30 0.82 14.13
N LYS A 283 2.96 1.89 13.40
CA LYS A 283 3.25 3.30 13.71
C LYS A 283 4.72 3.59 14.00
N ALA A 284 5.60 2.73 13.51
CA ALA A 284 7.03 2.78 13.71
C ALA A 284 7.76 2.47 12.39
N ARG A 285 9.04 2.83 12.34
CA ARG A 285 9.87 2.59 11.16
C ARG A 285 10.33 1.14 11.11
N PRO A 286 10.18 0.45 9.96
CA PRO A 286 10.63 -0.93 9.83
C PRO A 286 12.12 -1.15 10.09
N ASP A 287 12.99 -0.21 9.72
CA ASP A 287 14.43 -0.31 9.96
C ASP A 287 14.80 -0.23 11.45
N VAL A 288 14.18 0.67 12.20
CA VAL A 288 14.35 0.76 13.67
C VAL A 288 13.85 -0.50 14.34
N ARG A 289 12.67 -0.98 13.96
CA ARG A 289 12.12 -2.24 14.50
C ARG A 289 12.93 -3.46 14.09
N LEU A 290 13.62 -3.43 12.95
CA LEU A 290 14.49 -4.52 12.54
C LEU A 290 15.66 -4.67 13.52
N ILE A 291 16.25 -3.56 13.99
CA ILE A 291 17.33 -3.59 14.98
C ILE A 291 16.86 -4.28 16.27
N GLU A 292 15.64 -3.97 16.73
CA GLU A 292 15.01 -4.66 17.87
C GLU A 292 14.74 -6.15 17.57
N GLU A 293 14.39 -6.47 16.32
CA GLU A 293 14.06 -7.82 15.88
C GLU A 293 15.30 -8.72 15.70
N GLN A 294 16.44 -8.15 15.31
CA GLN A 294 17.71 -8.86 15.10
C GLN A 294 18.14 -9.66 16.33
N ALA A 295 17.93 -9.13 17.54
CA ALA A 295 18.23 -9.83 18.79
C ALA A 295 17.40 -11.11 19.02
N ARG A 296 16.33 -11.32 18.24
CA ARG A 296 15.44 -12.49 18.31
C ARG A 296 15.51 -13.40 17.09
N LEU A 297 16.25 -12.98 16.05
CA LEU A 297 16.54 -13.82 14.89
C LEU A 297 17.54 -14.92 15.27
N LEU A 298 17.49 -16.03 14.53
CA LEU A 298 18.53 -17.06 14.59
C LEU A 298 19.80 -16.51 13.92
N PRO A 299 20.99 -16.90 14.40
CA PRO A 299 22.24 -16.49 13.78
C PRO A 299 22.37 -17.09 12.37
N LEU A 300 23.10 -16.38 11.51
CA LEU A 300 23.50 -16.93 10.21
C LEU A 300 24.45 -18.12 10.42
N PRO A 301 24.36 -19.19 9.62
CA PRO A 301 25.30 -20.29 9.68
C PRO A 301 26.72 -19.79 9.35
N GLY A 302 27.73 -20.27 10.09
CA GLY A 302 29.13 -19.87 9.88
C GLY A 302 29.71 -20.27 8.52
N LEU A 303 29.08 -21.24 7.85
CA LEU A 303 29.38 -21.65 6.48
C LEU A 303 28.21 -21.25 5.58
N LYS A 304 28.45 -20.32 4.65
CA LYS A 304 27.47 -20.01 3.61
C LYS A 304 27.33 -21.21 2.66
N PRO A 305 26.12 -21.51 2.16
CA PRO A 305 25.94 -22.50 1.11
C PRO A 305 26.84 -22.18 -0.08
N ALA A 306 27.26 -23.20 -0.81
CA ALA A 306 27.98 -23.00 -2.07
C ALA A 306 27.18 -22.07 -2.99
N PRO A 307 27.80 -21.03 -3.56
CA PRO A 307 27.12 -20.08 -4.41
C PRO A 307 26.46 -20.81 -5.59
N SER A 308 25.31 -20.33 -6.05
CA SER A 308 24.75 -20.88 -7.29
C SER A 308 25.70 -20.63 -8.46
N PRO A 309 25.57 -21.37 -9.58
CA PRO A 309 26.26 -21.01 -10.82
C PRO A 309 26.03 -19.55 -11.22
N ARG A 310 24.87 -18.97 -10.91
CA ARG A 310 24.56 -17.56 -11.16
C ARG A 310 25.33 -16.62 -10.24
N GLU A 311 25.47 -16.93 -8.95
CA GLU A 311 26.29 -16.15 -8.01
C GLU A 311 27.79 -16.28 -8.32
N ALA A 312 28.22 -17.46 -8.78
CA ALA A 312 29.58 -17.68 -9.26
C ALA A 312 29.89 -16.88 -10.54
N LEU A 313 28.89 -16.73 -11.42
CA LEU A 313 28.97 -15.94 -12.65
C LEU A 313 28.71 -14.44 -12.44
N ALA A 314 28.07 -14.05 -11.34
CA ALA A 314 27.87 -12.65 -11.00
C ALA A 314 29.23 -12.03 -10.73
N LYS A 315 29.68 -11.14 -11.63
CA LYS A 315 30.86 -10.31 -11.40
C LYS A 315 30.69 -9.64 -10.04
N LYS A 316 31.50 -10.04 -9.05
CA LYS A 316 31.65 -9.28 -7.82
C LYS A 316 32.22 -7.93 -8.22
N VAL A 317 31.36 -6.96 -8.55
CA VAL A 317 31.79 -5.57 -8.63
C VAL A 317 32.16 -5.24 -7.19
N PRO A 318 33.45 -5.08 -6.86
CA PRO A 318 33.79 -4.56 -5.56
C PRO A 318 33.09 -3.21 -5.49
N ILE A 319 32.26 -3.00 -4.47
CA ILE A 319 31.87 -1.63 -4.13
C ILE A 319 33.19 -0.98 -3.74
N ALA A 320 33.82 -0.29 -4.71
CA ALA A 320 35.00 0.49 -4.46
C ALA A 320 34.54 1.56 -3.46
N ARG A 321 34.87 1.34 -2.18
CA ARG A 321 34.83 2.43 -1.21
C ARG A 321 35.74 3.50 -1.82
N PRO A 322 35.25 4.71 -2.10
CA PRO A 322 36.11 5.74 -2.64
C PRO A 322 37.26 5.92 -1.64
N ARG A 323 38.50 5.73 -2.09
CA ARG A 323 39.71 5.87 -1.27
C ARG A 323 39.85 7.28 -0.71
N THR A 324 39.21 8.24 -1.37
CA THR A 324 39.10 9.62 -0.94
C THR A 324 37.71 9.83 -0.35
N PRO A 325 37.58 10.31 0.90
CA PRO A 325 36.31 10.82 1.39
C PRO A 325 35.77 11.85 0.40
N ILE A 326 34.47 11.83 0.13
CA ILE A 326 33.78 12.93 -0.58
C ILE A 326 33.70 14.10 0.41
N GLN A 327 34.84 14.63 0.82
CA GLN A 327 34.94 15.92 1.46
C GLN A 327 35.05 16.93 0.32
N ARG A 328 34.14 17.91 0.33
CA ARG A 328 34.29 19.08 -0.54
C ARG A 328 35.62 19.76 -0.18
N PRO A 329 36.40 20.27 -1.16
CA PRO A 329 37.58 21.05 -0.85
C PRO A 329 37.20 22.19 0.11
N LEU A 330 38.08 22.51 1.07
CA LEU A 330 37.81 23.53 2.09
C LEU A 330 37.42 24.88 1.49
N SER A 331 37.86 25.18 0.27
CA SER A 331 37.43 26.35 -0.51
C SER A 331 35.93 26.45 -0.78
N ALA A 332 35.19 25.34 -0.71
CA ALA A 332 33.73 25.33 -0.80
C ALA A 332 33.05 25.90 0.47
N TYR A 333 33.78 26.04 1.57
CA TYR A 333 33.31 26.63 2.83
C TYR A 333 33.72 28.11 3.00
N ASP A 334 34.63 28.62 2.17
CA ASP A 334 35.03 30.04 2.18
C ASP A 334 33.86 30.97 1.82
N VAL A 335 32.92 30.48 0.99
CA VAL A 335 31.68 31.20 0.65
C VAL A 335 30.76 31.38 1.86
N PHE A 336 30.84 30.49 2.86
CA PHE A 336 30.05 30.60 4.10
C PHE A 336 30.71 31.49 5.17
N SER A 337 32.00 31.80 5.04
CA SER A 337 32.75 32.61 6.00
C SER A 337 32.98 34.05 5.56
N ALA A 338 32.65 34.41 4.31
CA ALA A 338 32.77 35.79 3.80
C ALA A 338 31.71 36.79 4.35
N GLY A 339 30.88 36.39 5.31
CA GLY A 339 29.79 37.22 5.85
C GLY A 339 29.95 37.66 7.32
N VAL A 340 31.02 37.29 8.01
CA VAL A 340 31.24 37.69 9.41
C VAL A 340 32.58 38.42 9.51
N SER A 341 32.54 39.74 9.33
CA SER A 341 33.58 40.60 9.89
C SER A 341 33.33 40.78 11.39
N PRO A 342 34.40 40.88 12.22
CA PRO A 342 34.32 40.98 13.68
C PRO A 342 33.65 42.26 14.17
#